data_AF-A0A3P7Q086-F1
#
_entry.id   AF-A0A3P7Q086-F1
#
_cell.length_a   1.000
_cell.length_b   1.000
_cell.length_c   1.000
_cell.angle_alpha   90.00
_cell.angle_beta   90.00
_cell.angle_gamma   90.00
#
_symmetry.space_group_name_H-M   'P 1'
#
loop_
_entity.id
_entity.type
_entity.pdbx_description
1 polymer ?
#
loop_
_entity_poly.entity_id
_entity_poly.type
_entity_poly.pdbx_seq_one_letter_code
_entity_poly.pdbx_strand_id
1 'polypeptide(L)'
;MKANLLFLFGQQTDVGIEAPSIILILEDCYIELCDDNATGHLYSFQVVLKTTGRTFTFAADGFKALERWISSLTVASVEYINITKQSFLEQIAAAGDAKKTND
;
A
#
# COMPACT_ATOMS: atom_id res chain seq x y z
N MET A 1 7.33 1.60 -2.00
CA MET A 1 6.25 1.19 -1.07
C MET A 1 6.88 0.57 0.17
N LYS A 2 6.33 0.82 1.35
CA LYS A 2 6.80 0.20 2.59
C LYS A 2 5.58 -0.19 3.42
N ALA A 3 5.39 -1.49 3.65
CA ALA A 3 4.18 -2.04 4.25
C ALA A 3 2.91 -1.54 3.52
N ASN A 4 1.92 -1.01 4.25
CA ASN A 4 0.67 -0.47 3.71
C ASN A 4 0.76 1.00 3.26
N LEU A 5 1.96 1.57 3.12
CA LEU A 5 2.16 2.96 2.74
C LEU A 5 2.77 3.09 1.33
N LEU A 6 2.08 3.86 0.48
CA LEU A 6 2.57 4.30 -0.81
C LEU A 6 3.01 5.76 -0.72
N PHE A 7 4.28 6.01 -1.02
CA PHE A 7 4.92 7.32 -0.98
C PHE A 7 5.04 7.87 -2.39
N LEU A 8 4.49 9.06 -2.63
CA LEU A 8 4.58 9.76 -3.91
C LEU A 8 5.51 10.95 -3.76
N PHE A 9 6.48 11.03 -4.67
CA PHE A 9 7.48 12.08 -4.75
C PHE A 9 7.29 12.85 -6.05
N GLY A 10 7.71 14.12 -6.07
CA GLY A 10 7.64 14.95 -7.26
C GLY A 10 8.57 14.44 -8.37
N GLN A 11 9.77 14.00 -7.98
CA GLN A 11 10.76 13.43 -8.89
C GLN A 11 11.38 12.16 -8.31
N GLN A 12 11.94 11.33 -9.18
CA GLN A 12 12.63 10.10 -8.76
C GLN A 12 13.88 10.40 -7.92
N THR A 13 14.54 11.52 -8.16
CA THR A 13 15.73 11.97 -7.42
C THR A 13 15.43 12.34 -5.98
N ASP A 14 14.16 12.60 -5.64
CA ASP A 14 13.75 13.05 -4.31
C ASP A 14 13.67 11.89 -3.30
N VAL A 15 13.61 10.65 -3.80
CA VAL A 15 13.41 9.45 -2.97
C VAL A 15 14.60 9.26 -2.02
N GLY A 16 14.33 9.38 -0.72
CA GLY A 16 15.34 9.22 0.34
C GLY A 16 16.14 10.49 0.64
N ILE A 17 15.85 11.60 -0.05
CA ILE A 17 16.43 12.92 0.19
C ILE A 17 15.37 13.84 0.80
N GLU A 18 14.22 13.95 0.12
CA GLU A 18 13.13 14.84 0.50
C GLU A 18 11.97 14.10 1.16
N ALA A 19 11.11 14.86 1.82
CA ALA A 19 9.85 14.33 2.32
C ALA A 19 8.90 13.99 1.15
N PRO A 20 8.12 12.90 1.24
CA PRO A 20 7.12 12.55 0.23
C PRO A 20 6.04 13.63 0.15
N SER A 21 5.67 14.02 -1.07
CA SER A 21 4.62 15.01 -1.31
C SER A 21 3.24 14.49 -0.89
N ILE A 22 3.00 13.19 -1.09
CA ILE A 22 1.74 12.52 -0.73
C ILE A 22 2.06 11.14 -0.17
N ILE A 23 1.34 10.76 0.89
CA ILE A 23 1.35 9.41 1.44
C ILE A 23 -0.06 8.86 1.34
N LEU A 24 -0.22 7.71 0.66
CA LEU A 24 -1.47 6.98 0.58
C LEU A 24 -1.43 5.77 1.51
N ILE A 25 -2.50 5.59 2.29
CA ILE A 25 -2.71 4.43 3.16
C ILE A 25 -3.51 3.40 2.38
N LEU A 26 -2.88 2.28 2.04
CA LEU A 26 -3.43 1.29 1.10
C LEU A 26 -4.57 0.44 1.68
N GLU A 27 -4.68 0.35 3.00
CA GLU A 27 -5.77 -0.36 3.67
C GLU A 27 -7.15 0.24 3.33
N ASP A 28 -7.18 1.57 3.18
CA ASP A 28 -8.40 2.33 2.87
C ASP A 28 -8.56 2.62 1.37
N CYS A 29 -8.05 1.75 0.49
CA CYS A 29 -8.22 1.96 -0.94
C CYS A 29 -8.71 0.72 -1.68
N TYR A 30 -9.22 0.95 -2.89
CA TYR A 30 -9.38 -0.06 -3.92
C TYR A 30 -8.80 0.46 -5.23
N ILE A 31 -8.55 -0.46 -6.16
CA ILE A 31 -7.89 -0.15 -7.43
C ILE A 31 -8.83 -0.46 -8.56
N GLU A 32 -8.88 0.42 -9.55
CA GLU A 32 -9.61 0.21 -10.78
C GLU A 32 -8.67 0.41 -11.97
N LEU A 33 -8.81 -0.46 -12.97
CA LEU A 33 -8.18 -0.22 -14.26
C LEU A 33 -8.96 0.85 -15.00
N CYS A 34 -8.25 1.76 -15.64
CA CYS A 34 -8.87 2.85 -16.40
C CYS A 34 -8.99 2.47 -17.87
N ASP A 35 -9.89 3.14 -18.59
CA ASP A 35 -9.89 3.13 -20.05
C ASP A 35 -8.76 4.05 -20.55
N ASP A 36 -7.83 3.49 -21.31
CA ASP A 36 -6.70 4.20 -21.88
C ASP A 36 -7.16 5.37 -22.77
N ASN A 37 -8.32 5.26 -23.44
CA ASN A 37 -8.87 6.33 -24.26
C ASN A 37 -9.41 7.50 -23.41
N ALA A 38 -9.96 7.19 -22.23
CA ALA A 38 -10.50 8.20 -21.31
C ALA A 38 -9.38 8.95 -20.58
N THR A 39 -8.29 8.26 -20.27
CA THR A 39 -7.13 8.85 -19.56
C THR A 39 -6.10 9.48 -20.50
N GLY A 40 -6.08 9.08 -21.78
CA GLY A 40 -5.06 9.49 -22.74
C GLY A 40 -3.69 8.83 -22.51
N HIS A 41 -3.63 7.84 -21.61
CA HIS A 41 -2.41 7.15 -21.23
C HIS A 41 -2.63 5.65 -21.26
N LEU A 42 -1.68 4.91 -21.85
CA LEU A 42 -1.69 3.46 -21.82
C LEU A 42 -1.40 2.93 -20.41
N TYR A 43 -1.98 1.77 -20.09
CA TYR A 43 -1.71 1.06 -18.84
C TYR A 43 -2.08 1.86 -17.60
N SER A 44 -3.21 2.56 -17.68
CA SER A 44 -3.68 3.45 -16.63
C SER A 44 -4.49 2.71 -15.56
N PHE A 45 -4.30 3.11 -14.31
CA PHE A 45 -5.08 2.63 -13.17
C PHE A 45 -5.30 3.75 -12.17
N GLN A 46 -6.34 3.61 -11.35
CA GLN A 46 -6.63 4.56 -10.28
C GLN A 46 -6.64 3.89 -8.92
N VAL A 47 -6.08 4.59 -7.94
CA VAL A 47 -6.23 4.27 -6.51
C VAL A 47 -7.33 5.17 -5.96
N VAL A 48 -8.40 4.55 -5.46
CA VAL A 48 -9.57 5.25 -4.92
C VAL A 48 -9.63 5.05 -3.42
N LEU A 49 -9.63 6.14 -2.66
CA LEU A 49 -9.75 6.10 -1.20
C LEU A 49 -11.20 5.89 -0.79
N LYS A 50 -11.50 4.84 0.00
CA LYS A 50 -12.87 4.45 0.35
C LYS A 50 -13.56 5.49 1.22
N THR A 51 -12.84 6.11 2.17
CA THR A 51 -13.43 7.08 3.10
C THR A 51 -13.76 8.42 2.46
N THR A 52 -12.96 8.87 1.49
CA THR A 52 -13.08 10.22 0.90
C THR A 52 -13.57 10.22 -0.54
N GLY A 53 -13.56 9.08 -1.22
CA GLY A 53 -13.81 8.98 -2.66
C GLY A 53 -12.73 9.63 -3.52
N ARG A 54 -11.64 10.14 -2.93
CA ARG A 54 -10.54 10.77 -3.67
C ARG A 54 -9.85 9.74 -4.54
N THR A 55 -9.64 10.10 -5.80
CA THR A 55 -8.99 9.27 -6.80
C THR A 55 -7.59 9.79 -7.13
N PHE A 56 -6.65 8.88 -7.32
CA PHE A 56 -5.31 9.16 -7.83
C PHE A 56 -5.07 8.29 -9.05
N THR A 57 -4.91 8.91 -10.22
CA THR A 57 -4.68 8.21 -11.49
C THR A 57 -3.19 8.08 -11.74
N PHE A 58 -2.77 6.88 -12.13
CA PHE A 58 -1.39 6.53 -12.46
C PHE A 58 -1.36 5.88 -13.85
N ALA A 59 -0.25 6.03 -14.54
CA ALA A 59 0.05 5.31 -15.77
C ALA A 59 1.37 4.55 -15.59
N ALA A 60 1.37 3.25 -15.86
CA ALA A 60 2.57 2.44 -15.76
C ALA A 60 3.39 2.47 -17.07
N ASP A 61 4.69 2.22 -16.98
CA ASP A 61 5.59 2.21 -18.15
C ASP A 61 5.33 1.05 -19.15
N GLY A 62 4.37 0.17 -18.85
CA GLY A 62 4.05 -1.00 -19.67
C GLY A 62 3.13 -1.99 -18.98
N PHE A 63 2.60 -2.95 -19.74
CA PHE A 63 1.69 -3.99 -19.21
C PHE A 63 2.28 -4.77 -18.02
N LYS A 64 3.54 -5.22 -18.12
CA LYS A 64 4.22 -5.92 -17.01
C LYS A 64 4.41 -5.05 -15.77
N ALA A 65 4.60 -3.75 -15.95
CA ALA A 65 4.72 -2.82 -14.83
C ALA A 65 3.34 -2.60 -14.18
N LEU A 66 2.28 -2.48 -14.98
CA LEU A 66 0.90 -2.43 -14.49
C LEU A 66 0.56 -3.69 -13.68
N GLU A 67 0.81 -4.89 -14.21
CA GLU A 67 0.57 -6.15 -13.49
C GLU A 67 1.26 -6.18 -12.13
N ARG A 68 2.51 -5.71 -12.07
CA ARG A 68 3.27 -5.60 -10.81
C ARG A 68 2.63 -4.58 -9.86
N TRP A 69 2.24 -3.41 -10.35
CA TRP A 69 1.55 -2.39 -9.55
C TRP A 69 0.27 -2.94 -8.93
N ILE A 70 -0.62 -3.54 -9.73
CA ILE A 70 -1.87 -4.12 -9.24
C ILE A 70 -1.60 -5.22 -8.21
N SER A 71 -0.65 -6.12 -8.50
CA SER A 71 -0.28 -7.21 -7.59
C SER A 71 0.26 -6.69 -6.26
N SER A 72 1.19 -5.72 -6.28
CA SER A 72 1.78 -5.16 -5.07
C SER A 72 0.76 -4.40 -4.22
N LEU A 73 -0.09 -3.58 -4.85
CA LEU A 73 -1.06 -2.76 -4.14
C LEU A 73 -2.20 -3.59 -3.54
N THR A 74 -2.60 -4.69 -4.20
CA THR A 74 -3.64 -5.59 -3.67
C THR A 74 -3.14 -6.45 -2.52
N VAL A 75 -1.87 -6.88 -2.54
CA VAL A 75 -1.29 -7.72 -1.48
C VAL A 75 -0.78 -6.89 -0.28
N ALA A 76 -0.44 -5.61 -0.46
CA ALA A 76 0.10 -4.77 0.62
C ALA A 76 -0.79 -4.73 1.88
N SER A 77 -2.11 -4.68 1.69
CA SER A 77 -3.08 -4.73 2.81
C SER A 77 -3.05 -6.09 3.53
N VAL A 78 -2.85 -7.18 2.80
CA VAL A 78 -2.74 -8.54 3.37
C VAL A 78 -1.44 -8.69 4.16
N GLU A 79 -0.33 -8.19 3.63
CA GLU A 79 0.97 -8.23 4.30
C GLU A 79 0.93 -7.46 5.64
N TYR A 80 0.32 -6.28 5.65
CA TYR A 80 0.11 -5.50 6.88
C TYR A 80 -0.73 -6.24 7.92
N ILE A 81 -1.84 -6.88 7.51
CA ILE A 81 -2.68 -7.68 8.41
C ILE A 81 -1.87 -8.84 9.01
N ASN A 82 -1.06 -9.52 8.20
CA ASN A 82 -0.25 -10.65 8.67
C ASN A 82 0.82 -10.22 9.68
N ILE A 83 1.54 -9.12 9.41
CA ILE A 83 2.55 -8.57 10.33
C ILE A 83 1.89 -8.14 11.65
N THR A 84 0.75 -7.46 11.57
CA THR A 84 -0.01 -7.00 12.74
C THR A 84 -0.50 -8.18 13.58
N LYS A 85 -1.07 -9.21 12.93
CA LYS A 85 -1.48 -10.45 13.59
C LYS A 85 -0.31 -11.14 14.29
N GLN A 86 0.84 -11.25 13.63
CA GLN A 86 2.03 -11.88 14.19
C GLN A 86 2.51 -11.14 15.44
N SER A 87 2.58 -9.81 15.40
CA SER A 87 2.94 -8.98 16.55
C SER A 87 1.96 -9.14 17.72
N PHE A 88 0.65 -9.29 17.46
CA PHE A 88 -0.32 -9.57 18.50
C PHE A 88 -0.14 -10.94 19.15
N LEU A 89 0.13 -11.98 18.35
CA LEU A 89 0.39 -13.33 18.86
C LEU A 89 1.63 -13.37 19.76
N GLU A 90 2.69 -12.65 19.39
CA GLU A 90 3.91 -12.52 20.19
C GLU A 90 3.65 -11.84 21.54
N GLN A 91 2.83 -10.78 21.55
CA GLN A 91 2.42 -10.11 22.79
C GLN A 91 1.60 -11.03 23.71
N ILE A 92 0.68 -11.82 23.15
CA ILE A 92 -0.12 -12.81 23.91
C ILE A 92 0.79 -13.89 24.51
N ALA A 93 1.73 -14.42 23.73
CA ALA A 93 2.68 -15.43 24.21
C ALA A 93 3.54 -14.89 25.36
N ALA A 94 4.10 -13.70 25.20
CA ALA A 94 4.91 -13.05 26.23
C ALA A 94 4.11 -12.78 27.53
N ALA A 95 2.84 -12.37 27.42
CA ALA A 95 1.97 -12.17 28.59
C ALA A 95 1.61 -13.50 29.28
N GLY A 96 1.46 -14.59 28.51
CA GLY A 96 1.20 -15.93 29.04
C GLY A 96 2.40 -16.51 29.80
N ASP A 97 3.61 -16.28 29.32
CA ASP A 97 4.85 -16.76 29.96
C ASP A 97 5.20 -15.95 31.21
N ALA A 98 4.97 -14.62 31.20
CA ALA A 98 5.13 -13.78 32.38
C ALA A 98 4.22 -14.20 33.54
N LYS A 99 3.04 -14.77 33.24
CA LYS A 99 2.09 -15.26 34.26
C LYS A 99 2.51 -16.58 34.89
N LYS A 100 3.27 -17.43 34.18
CA LYS A 100 3.80 -18.71 34.68
C LYS A 100 5.06 -18.59 35.53
N THR A 101 5.73 -17.45 35.50
CA THR A 101 6.99 -17.24 36.24
C THR A 101 6.76 -16.65 37.65
N ASN A 102 5.52 -16.27 37.96
CA ASN A 102 5.12 -15.66 39.24
C ASN A 102 4.27 -16.58 40.14
N ASP A 103 4.07 -17.85 39.74
CA ASP A 103 3.52 -18.94 40.57
C ASP A 103 4.64 -19.94 40.89
#